data_AF-A0A7L0NDJ1-F1
#
_entry.id   AF-A0A7L0NDJ1-F1
#
_cell.length_a   1.000
_cell.length_b   1.000
_cell.length_c   1.000
_cell.angle_alpha   90.00
_cell.angle_beta   90.00
_cell.angle_gamma   90.00
#
_symmetry.space_group_name_H-M   'P 1'
#
loop_
_entity.id
_entity.type
_entity.pdbx_description
1 polymer ?
#
loop_
_entity_poly.entity_id
_entity_poly.type
_entity_poly.pdbx_seq_one_letter_code
_entity_poly.pdbx_strand_id
1 'polypeptide(L)'
;PDEQMDLDDGRWEDIHVITGALKLFLRELPEPLVPFSHFDKFIAAIKIQDQATRGRCIRDLVLSLPPAHHDTMEVLFRHLCRVIEHKEENRMSVQSVAIVFGPTLLRPASEEGNMAMHMVFQNQVVEHILNHFAYIFPE
;
A
#
# COMPACT_ATOMS: atom_id res chain seq x y z
N PRO A 1 -27.56 -8.97 11.56
CA PRO A 1 -26.98 -8.41 12.80
C PRO A 1 -25.47 -8.33 12.63
N ASP A 2 -24.94 -7.11 12.46
CA ASP A 2 -23.50 -6.91 12.46
C ASP A 2 -23.01 -7.35 13.85
N GLU A 3 -22.34 -8.49 13.91
CA GLU A 3 -21.61 -8.90 15.10
C GLU A 3 -20.53 -7.83 15.32
N GLN A 4 -20.77 -6.97 16.30
CA GLN A 4 -19.82 -5.96 16.70
C GLN A 4 -18.61 -6.69 17.28
N MET A 5 -17.61 -6.91 16.43
CA MET A 5 -16.38 -7.59 16.81
C MET A 5 -15.60 -6.67 17.74
N ASP A 6 -15.48 -7.07 19.00
CA ASP A 6 -14.58 -6.43 19.94
C ASP A 6 -13.16 -6.97 19.71
N LEU A 7 -12.29 -6.13 19.14
CA LEU A 7 -10.89 -6.47 18.90
C LEU A 7 -10.04 -6.36 20.18
N ASP A 8 -10.59 -5.76 21.24
CA ASP A 8 -9.98 -5.68 22.57
C ASP A 8 -10.35 -6.90 23.45
N ASP A 9 -11.19 -7.80 22.95
CA ASP A 9 -11.44 -9.11 23.57
C ASP A 9 -10.14 -9.94 23.56
N GLY A 10 -9.83 -10.60 24.68
CA GLY A 10 -8.62 -11.40 24.88
C GLY A 10 -8.40 -12.50 23.83
N ARG A 11 -9.41 -12.79 23.02
CA ARG A 11 -9.36 -13.67 21.85
C ARG A 11 -8.45 -13.17 20.72
N TRP A 12 -8.15 -11.87 20.66
CA TRP A 12 -7.33 -11.24 19.62
C TRP A 12 -6.04 -10.62 20.17
N GLU A 13 -5.58 -11.07 21.35
CA GLU A 13 -4.37 -10.55 22.02
C GLU A 13 -3.11 -10.55 21.13
N ASP A 14 -3.01 -11.53 20.21
CA ASP A 14 -1.93 -11.53 19.24
C ASP A 14 -2.23 -10.55 18.09
N ILE A 15 -1.60 -9.37 18.16
CA ILE A 15 -1.63 -8.34 17.13
C ILE A 15 -1.22 -8.85 15.73
N HIS A 16 -0.46 -9.94 15.65
CA HIS A 16 -0.10 -10.57 14.37
C HIS A 16 -1.31 -11.20 13.67
N VAL A 17 -2.32 -11.65 14.43
CA VAL A 17 -3.59 -12.15 13.87
C VAL A 17 -4.37 -11.01 13.21
N ILE A 18 -4.52 -9.88 13.92
CA ILE A 18 -5.25 -8.70 13.42
C ILE A 18 -4.56 -8.14 12.18
N THR A 19 -3.24 -7.93 12.23
CA THR A 19 -2.49 -7.45 11.06
C THR A 19 -2.51 -8.45 9.92
N GLY A 20 -2.49 -9.76 10.21
CA GLY A 20 -2.70 -10.83 9.25
C GLY A 20 -4.03 -10.72 8.52
N ALA A 21 -5.13 -10.55 9.27
CA ALA A 21 -6.48 -10.41 8.72
C ALA A 21 -6.61 -9.17 7.83
N LEU A 22 -6.06 -8.02 8.24
CA LEU A 22 -6.06 -6.80 7.42
C LEU A 22 -5.34 -7.02 6.07
N LYS A 23 -4.15 -7.63 6.11
CA LYS A 23 -3.38 -7.95 4.89
C LYS A 23 -4.14 -8.93 4.00
N LEU A 24 -4.81 -9.92 4.60
CA LEU A 24 -5.61 -10.89 3.87
C LEU A 24 -6.80 -10.24 3.18
N PHE A 25 -7.56 -9.40 3.91
CA PHE A 25 -8.70 -8.67 3.37
C PHE A 25 -8.32 -7.87 2.12
N LEU A 26 -7.25 -7.07 2.18
CA LEU A 26 -6.79 -6.27 1.05
C LEU A 26 -6.34 -7.14 -0.13
N ARG A 27 -5.69 -8.28 0.14
CA ARG A 27 -5.23 -9.22 -0.88
C ARG A 27 -6.38 -9.93 -1.58
N GLU A 28 -7.47 -10.24 -0.87
CA GLU A 28 -8.62 -10.98 -1.37
C GLU A 28 -9.71 -10.12 -2.03
N LEU A 29 -9.57 -8.79 -2.02
CA LEU A 29 -10.46 -7.92 -2.77
C LEU A 29 -10.54 -8.39 -4.24
N PRO A 30 -11.73 -8.40 -4.88
CA PRO A 30 -11.88 -8.79 -6.29
C PRO A 30 -10.99 -7.94 -7.23
N GLU A 31 -10.86 -6.66 -6.92
CA GLU A 31 -9.91 -5.74 -7.53
C GLU A 31 -8.93 -5.24 -6.45
N PRO A 32 -7.61 -5.19 -6.71
CA PRO A 32 -6.64 -4.71 -5.72
C PRO A 32 -6.86 -3.23 -5.37
N LEU A 33 -6.31 -2.78 -4.23
CA LEU A 33 -6.44 -1.39 -3.78
C LEU A 33 -5.93 -0.41 -4.84
N VAL A 34 -4.81 -0.72 -5.51
CA VAL A 34 -4.43 -0.07 -6.77
C VAL A 34 -5.11 -0.82 -7.92
N PRO A 35 -6.13 -0.26 -8.57
CA PRO A 35 -6.89 -0.94 -9.62
C PRO A 35 -6.01 -1.49 -10.73
N PHE A 36 -6.45 -2.56 -11.39
CA PHE A 36 -5.70 -3.16 -12.51
C PHE A 36 -5.44 -2.15 -13.63
N SER A 37 -6.41 -1.25 -13.87
CA SER A 37 -6.32 -0.15 -14.84
C SER A 37 -5.26 0.91 -14.51
N HIS A 38 -4.77 0.94 -13.27
CA HIS A 38 -3.76 1.88 -12.78
C HIS A 38 -2.39 1.21 -12.60
N PHE A 39 -2.33 -0.12 -12.48
CA PHE A 39 -1.11 -0.87 -12.20
C PHE A 39 0.06 -0.44 -13.11
N ASP A 40 -0.08 -0.60 -14.43
CA ASP A 40 1.00 -0.27 -15.37
C ASP A 40 1.39 1.22 -15.35
N LYS A 41 0.46 2.11 -15.01
CA LYS A 41 0.73 3.54 -14.88
C LYS A 41 1.62 3.84 -13.68
N PHE A 42 1.35 3.19 -12.53
CA PHE A 42 2.22 3.29 -11.36
C PHE A 42 3.61 2.71 -11.64
N ILE A 43 3.69 1.56 -12.33
CA ILE A 43 4.97 0.95 -12.73
C ILE A 43 5.74 1.85 -13.72
N ALA A 44 5.04 2.53 -14.63
CA ALA A 44 5.67 3.50 -15.53
C ALA A 44 6.17 4.73 -14.77
N ALA A 45 5.37 5.26 -13.84
CA ALA A 45 5.72 6.43 -13.05
C ALA A 45 6.95 6.20 -12.16
N ILE A 46 7.07 5.03 -11.50
CA ILE A 46 8.21 4.76 -10.61
C ILE A 46 9.55 4.66 -11.34
N LYS A 47 9.52 4.29 -12.63
CA LYS A 47 10.70 4.20 -13.52
C LYS A 47 11.20 5.57 -14.01
N ILE A 48 10.45 6.65 -13.79
CA ILE A 48 10.87 8.00 -14.14
C ILE A 48 12.11 8.39 -13.33
N GLN A 49 13.16 8.84 -14.00
CA GLN A 49 14.44 9.20 -13.37
C GLN A 49 14.36 10.53 -12.62
N ASP A 50 13.66 11.52 -13.20
CA ASP A 50 13.45 12.82 -12.59
C ASP A 50 12.52 12.72 -11.37
N GLN A 51 13.05 13.03 -10.20
CA GLN A 51 12.34 12.87 -8.92
C GLN A 51 11.09 13.73 -8.83
N ALA A 52 11.16 14.97 -9.33
CA ALA A 52 10.04 15.90 -9.26
C ALA A 52 8.88 15.45 -10.18
N THR A 53 9.19 15.02 -11.39
CA THR A 53 8.20 14.47 -12.33
C THR A 53 7.62 13.17 -11.82
N ARG A 54 8.45 12.27 -11.28
CA ARG A 54 7.99 11.03 -10.65
C ARG A 54 6.98 11.31 -9.52
N GLY A 55 7.33 12.20 -8.59
CA GLY A 55 6.46 12.57 -7.48
C GLY A 55 5.12 13.14 -7.96
N ARG A 56 5.15 14.06 -8.94
CA ARG A 56 3.92 14.59 -9.55
C ARG A 56 3.07 13.50 -10.18
N CYS A 57 3.64 12.64 -11.02
CA CYS A 57 2.90 11.57 -11.69
C CYS A 57 2.28 10.58 -10.70
N ILE A 58 3.00 10.19 -9.64
CA ILE A 58 2.47 9.30 -8.60
C ILE A 58 1.31 9.98 -7.87
N ARG A 59 1.44 11.26 -7.50
CA ARG A 59 0.36 12.02 -6.87
C ARG A 59 -0.87 12.12 -7.76
N ASP A 60 -0.70 12.45 -9.04
CA ASP A 60 -1.82 12.55 -9.99
C ASP A 60 -2.53 11.21 -10.17
N LEU A 61 -1.79 10.10 -10.17
CA LEU A 61 -2.36 8.75 -10.23
C LEU A 61 -3.14 8.37 -8.96
N VAL A 62 -2.66 8.78 -7.78
CA VAL A 62 -3.40 8.59 -6.53
C VAL A 62 -4.69 9.39 -6.55
N LEU A 63 -4.65 10.66 -6.96
CA LEU A 63 -5.83 11.52 -7.07
C LEU A 63 -6.83 11.04 -8.14
N SER A 64 -6.40 10.26 -9.13
CA SER A 64 -7.28 9.68 -10.14
C SER A 64 -7.94 8.36 -9.72
N LEU A 65 -7.62 7.83 -8.54
CA LEU A 65 -8.23 6.61 -8.03
C LEU A 65 -9.74 6.82 -7.76
N PRO A 66 -10.56 5.75 -7.85
CA PRO A 66 -11.93 5.82 -7.36
C PRO A 66 -11.97 6.24 -5.89
N PRO A 67 -12.98 7.01 -5.43
CA PRO A 67 -13.00 7.60 -4.09
C PRO A 67 -12.73 6.58 -2.96
N ALA A 68 -13.40 5.43 -2.99
CA ALA A 68 -13.21 4.40 -1.97
C ALA A 68 -11.76 3.84 -1.93
N HIS A 69 -11.09 3.75 -3.07
CA HIS A 69 -9.71 3.29 -3.16
C HIS A 69 -8.74 4.36 -2.65
N HIS A 70 -8.97 5.61 -3.04
CA HIS A 70 -8.21 6.76 -2.54
C HIS A 70 -8.28 6.86 -1.02
N ASP A 71 -9.50 6.92 -0.46
CA ASP A 71 -9.72 7.13 0.98
C ASP A 71 -9.17 5.95 1.80
N THR A 72 -9.33 4.72 1.31
CA THR A 72 -8.74 3.54 1.94
C THR A 72 -7.22 3.59 1.90
N MET A 73 -6.62 4.01 0.78
CA MET A 73 -5.17 4.16 0.66
C MET A 73 -4.64 5.23 1.62
N GLU A 74 -5.29 6.39 1.71
CA GLU A 74 -4.87 7.47 2.61
C GLU A 74 -4.84 7.00 4.06
N VAL A 75 -5.92 6.37 4.54
CA VAL A 75 -6.01 5.85 5.92
C VAL A 75 -4.96 4.77 6.18
N LEU A 76 -4.80 3.83 5.25
CA LEU A 76 -3.80 2.77 5.37
C LEU A 76 -2.39 3.33 5.44
N PHE A 77 -1.99 4.18 4.50
CA PHE A 77 -0.63 4.72 4.44
C PHE A 77 -0.34 5.63 5.64
N ARG A 78 -1.33 6.40 6.13
CA ARG A 78 -1.21 7.16 7.38
C ARG A 78 -0.90 6.24 8.57
N HIS A 79 -1.58 5.11 8.67
CA HIS A 79 -1.30 4.12 9.72
C HIS A 79 0.11 3.53 9.55
N LEU A 80 0.52 3.17 8.33
CA LEU A 80 1.84 2.62 8.07
C LEU A 80 2.97 3.62 8.39
N CYS A 81 2.78 4.92 8.13
CA CYS A 81 3.73 5.95 8.57
C CYS A 81 3.93 5.91 10.09
N ARG A 82 2.85 5.79 10.89
CA ARG A 82 2.95 5.67 12.35
C ARG A 82 3.67 4.38 12.79
N VAL A 83 3.45 3.27 12.09
CA VAL A 83 4.19 2.01 12.34
C VAL A 83 5.70 2.24 12.11
N ILE A 84 6.07 2.91 11.04
CA ILE A 84 7.47 3.18 10.68
C ILE A 84 8.14 4.17 11.65
N GLU A 85 7.39 5.10 12.24
CA GLU A 85 7.90 6.00 13.30
C GLU A 85 8.41 5.21 14.52
N HIS A 86 7.86 4.02 14.78
CA HIS A 86 8.24 3.14 15.89
C HIS A 86 9.25 2.04 15.48
N LYS A 87 9.97 2.21 14.36
CA LYS A 87 10.89 1.21 13.80
C LYS A 87 11.97 0.72 14.76
N GLU A 88 12.38 1.51 15.75
CA GLU A 88 13.40 1.11 16.73
C GLU A 88 12.90 -0.04 17.63
N GLU A 89 11.59 -0.11 17.85
CA GLU A 89 10.95 -1.15 18.66
C GLU A 89 10.42 -2.30 17.80
N ASN A 90 9.65 -1.98 16.75
CA ASN A 90 8.97 -2.98 15.93
C ASN A 90 9.80 -3.48 14.72
N ARG A 91 10.96 -2.86 14.45
CA ARG A 91 11.90 -3.20 13.36
C ARG A 91 11.31 -3.06 11.94
N MET A 92 10.20 -2.34 11.80
CA MET A 92 9.55 -2.10 10.50
C MET A 92 10.06 -0.81 9.87
N SER A 93 11.01 -0.93 8.94
CA SER A 93 11.45 0.19 8.10
C SER A 93 10.49 0.43 6.94
N VAL A 94 10.64 1.55 6.24
CA VAL A 94 9.91 1.82 4.98
C VAL A 94 10.07 0.64 4.01
N GLN A 95 11.29 0.11 3.88
CA GLN A 95 11.58 -1.00 2.97
C GLN A 95 10.90 -2.30 3.39
N SER A 96 10.93 -2.66 4.69
CA SER A 96 10.29 -3.90 5.15
C SER A 96 8.77 -3.82 5.06
N VAL A 97 8.17 -2.66 5.34
CA VAL A 97 6.74 -2.40 5.09
C VAL A 97 6.41 -2.50 3.60
N ALA A 98 7.21 -1.89 2.74
CA ALA A 98 7.01 -1.93 1.29
C ALA A 98 7.09 -3.34 0.71
N ILE A 99 7.97 -4.20 1.22
CA ILE A 99 8.04 -5.63 0.83
C ILE A 99 6.74 -6.36 1.15
N VAL A 100 6.11 -6.04 2.28
CA VAL A 100 4.84 -6.68 2.68
C VAL A 100 3.67 -6.12 1.89
N PHE A 101 3.60 -4.80 1.74
CA PHE A 101 2.44 -4.13 1.15
C PHE A 101 2.49 -3.99 -0.38
N GLY A 102 3.67 -4.05 -1.01
CA GLY A 102 3.81 -4.03 -2.47
C GLY A 102 2.92 -5.06 -3.17
N PRO A 103 3.11 -6.37 -2.94
CA PRO A 103 2.26 -7.41 -3.55
C PRO A 103 0.84 -7.46 -2.95
N THR A 104 0.62 -6.89 -1.77
CA THR A 104 -0.70 -6.85 -1.13
C THR A 104 -1.61 -5.81 -1.80
N LEU A 105 -1.05 -4.66 -2.19
CA LEU A 105 -1.80 -3.52 -2.73
C LEU A 105 -1.79 -3.46 -4.25
N LEU A 106 -0.78 -4.03 -4.89
CA LEU A 106 -0.59 -4.04 -6.33
C LEU A 106 -0.39 -5.47 -6.83
N ARG A 107 -1.19 -5.89 -7.81
CA ARG A 107 -1.01 -7.15 -8.53
C ARG A 107 -1.33 -6.95 -10.01
N PRO A 108 -0.57 -7.57 -10.93
CA PRO A 108 -0.86 -7.47 -12.36
C PRO A 108 -2.16 -8.22 -12.69
N ALA A 109 -2.84 -7.81 -13.77
CA ALA A 109 -4.07 -8.47 -14.22
C ALA A 109 -3.82 -9.85 -14.85
N SER A 110 -2.63 -10.05 -15.43
CA SER A 110 -2.16 -11.34 -15.96
C SER A 110 -0.75 -11.64 -15.43
N GLU A 111 -0.41 -12.92 -15.32
CA GLU A 111 0.95 -13.35 -14.95
C GLU A 111 1.92 -13.34 -16.15
N GLU A 112 1.51 -12.76 -17.29
CA GLU A 112 2.26 -12.69 -18.53
C GLU A 112 3.34 -11.60 -18.44
N GLY A 113 4.35 -11.81 -17.60
CA GLY A 113 5.42 -10.86 -17.36
C GLY A 113 6.53 -11.43 -16.49
N ASN A 114 7.66 -10.73 -16.39
CA ASN A 114 8.72 -11.13 -15.46
C ASN A 114 8.25 -10.81 -14.02
N MET A 115 7.64 -11.80 -13.37
CA MET A 115 7.07 -11.72 -12.02
C MET A 115 8.03 -11.09 -11.00
N ALA A 116 9.32 -11.44 -11.08
CA ALA A 116 10.33 -10.88 -10.18
C ALA A 116 10.54 -9.36 -10.37
N MET A 117 10.49 -8.89 -11.61
CA MET A 117 10.61 -7.47 -11.91
C MET A 117 9.38 -6.68 -11.44
N HIS A 118 8.18 -7.25 -11.59
CA HIS A 118 6.95 -6.62 -11.08
C HIS A 118 6.98 -6.48 -9.56
N MET A 119 7.42 -7.51 -8.82
CA MET A 119 7.55 -7.45 -7.36
C MET A 119 8.46 -6.29 -6.90
N VAL A 120 9.60 -6.07 -7.57
CA VAL A 120 10.49 -4.95 -7.23
C VAL A 120 9.79 -3.61 -7.41
N PHE A 121 9.10 -3.40 -8.53
CA PHE A 121 8.45 -2.12 -8.80
C PHE A 121 7.23 -1.87 -7.91
N GLN A 122 6.46 -2.91 -7.55
CA GLN A 122 5.37 -2.79 -6.59
C GLN A 122 5.88 -2.27 -5.24
N ASN A 123 6.99 -2.84 -4.75
CA ASN A 123 7.62 -2.39 -3.51
C ASN A 123 8.09 -0.93 -3.62
N GLN A 124 8.73 -0.57 -4.73
CA GLN A 124 9.18 0.80 -4.95
C GLN A 124 8.04 1.82 -5.01
N VAL A 125 6.88 1.45 -5.56
CA VAL A 125 5.68 2.31 -5.55
C VAL A 125 5.23 2.57 -4.12
N VAL A 126 5.10 1.52 -3.30
CA VAL A 126 4.71 1.66 -1.89
C VAL A 126 5.74 2.47 -1.10
N GLU A 127 7.03 2.21 -1.29
CA GLU A 127 8.12 2.97 -0.66
C GLU A 127 8.07 4.45 -1.05
N HIS A 128 7.80 4.77 -2.32
CA HIS A 128 7.67 6.16 -2.76
C HIS A 128 6.48 6.86 -2.10
N ILE A 129 5.32 6.21 -2.02
CA ILE A 129 4.14 6.80 -1.38
C ILE A 129 4.39 7.02 0.12
N LEU A 130 5.01 6.06 0.82
CA LEU A 130 5.36 6.22 2.24
C LEU A 130 6.32 7.39 2.49
N ASN A 131 7.39 7.49 1.69
CA ASN A 131 8.40 8.55 1.83
C ASN A 131 7.88 9.95 1.48
N HIS A 132 6.83 10.03 0.65
CA HIS A 132 6.25 11.29 0.18
C HIS A 132 4.78 11.46 0.58
N PHE A 133 4.36 10.80 1.68
CA PHE A 133 2.96 10.73 2.09
C PHE A 133 2.30 12.11 2.18
N ALA A 134 2.91 13.06 2.91
CA ALA A 134 2.35 14.41 3.09
C ALA A 134 2.26 15.23 1.80
N TYR A 135 3.08 14.94 0.79
CA TYR A 135 2.99 15.60 -0.51
C TYR A 135 1.87 15.01 -1.38
N ILE A 136 1.66 13.69 -1.28
CA ILE A 136 0.67 12.95 -2.07
C ILE A 136 -0.74 13.15 -1.49
N PHE A 137 -0.87 13.10 -0.17
CA PHE A 137 -2.09 13.28 0.60
C PHE A 137 -1.97 14.53 1.49
N PRO A 138 -2.12 15.75 0.92
CA PRO A 138 -2.17 16.97 1.71
C PRO A 138 -3.45 17.03 2.55
N GLU A 139 -3.36 17.66 3.73
CA GLU A 139 -4.51 17.92 4.63
C GLU A 139 -5.61 18.78 3.97
#